data_AF-A0A961F0T5-F1
#
_entry.id   AF-A0A961F0T5-F1
#
_cell.length_a   1.000
_cell.length_b   1.000
_cell.length_c   1.000
_cell.angle_alpha   90.00
_cell.angle_beta   90.00
_cell.angle_gamma   90.00
#
_symmetry.space_group_name_H-M   'P 1'
#
loop_
_entity.id
_entity.type
_entity.pdbx_description
1 polymer ?
#
loop_
_entity_poly.entity_id
_entity_poly.type
_entity_poly.pdbx_seq_one_letter_code
_entity_poly.pdbx_strand_id
1 'polypeptide(L)'
;TGAGHPETSRRLVAIREMLAKQNFTGSMRNLAERTASPEEIALNHNRQYVDSVRERCAAGTRHLDTDTVISAKSFDAATLAAGAGLEASDRILDGELDRALLLVRPPGHHSLGDRAMGFCLFNNIAICARYLRKQGLERIAILDWDVHHGNGTEASFYDDPHVLFISTHQYPFYPGTGAAADTGVGAGEGFTLNVPMQAGADTATYKKAFESLIIPRLNEFAPEIILISAGFDGHQRDPLAMINLDTEFFVWATQKVREVADSHCQGRIISFLEGGYDLQALAESVCAHAETLI
;
A
#
# COMPACT_ATOMS: atom_id res chain seq x y z
N THR A 1 11.71 11.58 -10.42
CA THR A 1 10.89 12.65 -9.83
C THR A 1 11.55 14.02 -9.86
N GLY A 2 12.83 14.19 -9.52
CA GLY A 2 13.54 15.47 -9.72
C GLY A 2 13.45 16.41 -8.50
N ALA A 3 14.00 17.63 -8.64
CA ALA A 3 14.06 18.59 -7.53
C ALA A 3 12.67 19.16 -7.19
N GLY A 4 12.36 19.24 -5.90
CA GLY A 4 11.09 19.80 -5.39
C GLY A 4 9.87 18.88 -5.46
N HIS A 5 10.00 17.71 -6.10
CA HIS A 5 8.91 16.74 -6.14
C HIS A 5 8.68 16.10 -4.76
N PRO A 6 7.43 16.03 -4.25
CA PRO A 6 7.15 15.47 -2.93
C PRO A 6 7.56 14.00 -2.84
N GLU A 7 7.27 13.22 -3.89
CA GLU A 7 7.76 11.84 -4.02
C GLU A 7 9.28 11.77 -4.31
N THR A 8 10.11 11.83 -3.27
CA THR A 8 11.57 11.90 -3.35
C THR A 8 12.27 10.72 -2.68
N SER A 9 13.45 10.32 -3.16
CA SER A 9 14.26 9.27 -2.53
C SER A 9 14.70 9.61 -1.10
N ARG A 10 14.67 10.90 -0.72
CA ARG A 10 14.94 11.34 0.66
C ARG A 10 13.96 10.73 1.67
N ARG A 11 12.75 10.36 1.25
CA ARG A 11 11.77 9.61 2.08
C ARG A 11 12.39 8.33 2.64
N LEU A 12 12.92 7.48 1.74
CA LEU A 12 13.58 6.23 2.13
C LEU A 12 14.86 6.46 2.93
N VAL A 13 15.63 7.52 2.63
CA VAL A 13 16.84 7.87 3.41
C VAL A 13 16.46 8.22 4.85
N ALA A 14 15.47 9.09 5.05
CA ALA A 14 15.01 9.51 6.38
C ALA A 14 14.50 8.31 7.21
N ILE A 15 13.70 7.44 6.60
CA ILE A 15 13.21 6.21 7.24
C ILE A 15 14.39 5.32 7.66
N ARG A 16 15.34 5.05 6.76
CA ARG A 16 16.50 4.18 7.06
C ARG A 16 17.38 4.76 8.17
N GLU A 17 17.60 6.06 8.16
CA GLU A 17 18.35 6.74 9.23
C GLU A 17 17.65 6.66 10.59
N MET A 18 16.32 6.69 10.61
CA MET A 18 15.54 6.52 11.84
C MET A 18 15.58 5.08 12.34
N LEU A 19 15.32 4.10 11.46
CA LEU A 19 15.36 2.68 11.81
C LEU A 19 16.74 2.26 12.31
N ALA A 20 17.82 2.80 11.73
CA ALA A 20 19.20 2.50 12.17
C ALA A 20 19.53 3.00 13.58
N LYS A 21 18.72 3.90 14.15
CA LYS A 21 18.88 4.37 15.55
C LYS A 21 18.16 3.47 16.55
N GLN A 22 17.27 2.60 16.09
CA GLN A 22 16.53 1.67 16.93
C GLN A 22 17.27 0.34 17.07
N ASN A 23 17.00 -0.39 18.15
CA ASN A 23 17.57 -1.70 18.38
C ASN A 23 16.59 -2.82 17.98
N PHE A 24 16.52 -3.13 16.68
CA PHE A 24 15.75 -4.26 16.14
C PHE A 24 16.57 -5.55 16.01
N THR A 25 17.72 -5.64 16.70
CA THR A 25 18.65 -6.78 16.57
C THR A 25 17.96 -8.09 16.90
N GLY A 26 17.90 -9.01 15.94
CA GLY A 26 17.25 -10.32 16.09
C GLY A 26 15.73 -10.31 15.89
N SER A 27 15.10 -9.13 15.83
CA SER A 27 13.66 -8.98 15.60
C SER A 27 13.29 -8.67 14.15
N MET A 28 14.26 -8.21 13.34
CA MET A 28 14.09 -7.95 11.91
C MET A 28 15.22 -8.59 11.09
N ARG A 29 14.90 -9.02 9.88
CA ARG A 29 15.87 -9.43 8.85
C ARG A 29 15.53 -8.75 7.52
N ASN A 30 16.56 -8.42 6.75
CA ASN A 30 16.35 -7.94 5.39
C ASN A 30 15.96 -9.11 4.49
N LEU A 31 15.00 -8.88 3.59
CA LEU A 31 14.67 -9.81 2.52
C LEU A 31 15.67 -9.68 1.38
N ALA A 32 15.76 -10.73 0.56
CA ALA A 32 16.53 -10.67 -0.68
C ALA A 32 15.87 -9.68 -1.66
N GLU A 33 16.70 -9.01 -2.47
CA GLU A 33 16.19 -8.22 -3.58
C GLU A 33 15.64 -9.15 -4.66
N ARG A 34 14.38 -8.94 -5.05
CA ARG A 34 13.73 -9.65 -6.17
C ARG A 34 13.19 -8.65 -7.17
N THR A 35 13.49 -8.88 -8.44
CA THR A 35 12.90 -8.16 -9.57
C THR A 35 11.67 -8.92 -10.03
N ALA A 36 10.50 -8.27 -10.06
CA ALA A 36 9.32 -8.85 -10.70
C ALA A 36 9.50 -8.89 -12.22
N SER A 37 9.24 -10.06 -12.81
CA SER A 37 9.19 -10.24 -14.25
C SER A 37 8.00 -9.49 -14.88
N PRO A 38 8.06 -9.16 -16.18
CA PRO A 38 6.91 -8.59 -16.88
C PRO A 38 5.65 -9.45 -16.79
N GLU A 39 5.79 -10.78 -16.72
CA GLU A 39 4.68 -11.73 -16.57
C GLU A 39 4.04 -11.65 -15.18
N GLU A 40 4.83 -11.44 -14.13
CA GLU A 40 4.32 -11.24 -12.76
C GLU A 40 3.64 -9.88 -12.61
N ILE A 41 4.20 -8.82 -13.20
CA ILE A 41 3.55 -7.49 -13.22
C ILE A 41 2.23 -7.56 -14.01
N ALA A 42 2.21 -8.35 -15.09
CA ALA A 42 1.02 -8.57 -15.91
C ALA A 42 -0.09 -9.39 -15.23
N LEU A 43 0.10 -9.84 -13.98
CA LEU A 43 -0.98 -10.39 -13.17
C LEU A 43 -2.04 -9.34 -12.82
N ASN A 44 -1.65 -8.06 -12.78
CA ASN A 44 -2.56 -6.95 -12.52
C ASN A 44 -2.65 -5.95 -13.69
N HIS A 45 -1.59 -5.87 -14.49
CA HIS A 45 -1.46 -4.87 -15.54
C HIS A 45 -1.61 -5.49 -16.93
N ASN A 46 -2.19 -4.73 -17.85
CA ASN A 46 -2.17 -5.09 -19.27
C ASN A 46 -0.72 -5.21 -19.74
N ARG A 47 -0.37 -6.33 -20.39
CA ARG A 47 1.00 -6.55 -20.87
C ARG A 47 1.52 -5.40 -21.74
N GLN A 48 0.66 -4.84 -22.59
CA GLN A 48 0.98 -3.67 -23.43
C GLN A 48 1.34 -2.43 -22.59
N TYR A 49 0.68 -2.22 -21.45
CA TYR A 49 1.00 -1.13 -20.55
C TYR A 49 2.38 -1.33 -19.90
N VAL A 50 2.69 -2.55 -19.43
CA VAL A 50 4.00 -2.89 -18.87
C VAL A 50 5.13 -2.62 -19.87
N ASP A 51 4.96 -3.08 -21.12
CA ASP A 51 5.93 -2.84 -22.19
C ASP A 51 6.07 -1.36 -22.54
N SER A 52 4.96 -0.61 -22.59
CA SER A 52 4.96 0.84 -22.81
C SER A 52 5.75 1.58 -21.71
N VAL A 53 5.57 1.24 -20.43
CA VAL A 53 6.34 1.86 -19.34
C VAL A 53 7.83 1.58 -19.49
N ARG A 54 8.22 0.35 -19.84
CA ARG A 54 9.62 -0.03 -20.10
C ARG A 54 10.24 0.80 -21.22
N GLU A 55 9.54 0.90 -22.35
CA GLU A 55 9.98 1.65 -23.53
C GLU A 55 10.09 3.16 -23.23
N ARG A 56 9.10 3.73 -22.54
CA ARG A 56 9.10 5.16 -22.19
C ARG A 56 10.25 5.50 -21.23
N CYS A 57 10.56 4.64 -20.28
CA CYS A 57 11.75 4.80 -19.42
C CYS A 57 13.03 4.76 -20.25
N ALA A 58 13.20 3.75 -21.11
CA ALA A 58 14.38 3.60 -21.96
C ALA A 58 14.56 4.79 -22.94
N ALA A 59 13.45 5.35 -23.44
CA ALA A 59 13.45 6.52 -24.31
C ALA A 59 13.74 7.85 -23.58
N GLY A 60 13.89 7.84 -22.25
CA GLY A 60 14.14 9.05 -21.46
C GLY A 60 12.91 9.95 -21.31
N THR A 61 11.70 9.40 -21.45
CA THR A 61 10.46 10.11 -21.15
C THR A 61 10.50 10.62 -19.70
N ARG A 62 10.02 11.85 -19.46
CA ARG A 62 10.03 12.44 -18.11
C ARG A 62 8.74 12.21 -17.32
N HIS A 63 7.61 12.09 -18.00
CA HIS A 63 6.29 12.04 -17.38
C HIS A 63 5.48 10.91 -18.00
N LEU A 64 4.88 10.02 -17.18
CA LEU A 64 3.93 9.03 -17.66
C LEU A 64 2.54 9.63 -17.87
N ASP A 65 2.14 10.54 -16.97
CA ASP A 65 0.94 11.37 -16.99
C ASP A 65 1.25 12.75 -16.38
N THR A 66 0.26 13.47 -15.83
CA THR A 66 0.46 14.81 -15.26
C THR A 66 1.32 14.85 -14.01
N ASP A 67 1.29 13.83 -13.16
CA ASP A 67 1.93 13.84 -11.83
C ASP A 67 3.01 12.75 -11.66
N THR A 68 3.06 11.75 -12.54
CA THR A 68 3.97 10.60 -12.43
C THR A 68 5.26 10.82 -13.20
N VAL A 69 6.26 11.36 -12.49
CA VAL A 69 7.58 11.69 -13.05
C VAL A 69 8.55 10.51 -13.01
N ILE A 70 9.01 10.08 -14.19
CA ILE A 70 9.91 8.94 -14.38
C ILE A 70 11.32 9.34 -14.82
N SER A 71 12.21 8.35 -14.89
CA SER A 71 13.59 8.43 -15.35
C SER A 71 13.97 7.13 -16.06
N ALA A 72 15.16 7.08 -16.65
CA ALA A 72 15.65 5.87 -17.32
C ALA A 72 15.71 4.63 -16.42
N LYS A 73 15.84 4.80 -15.09
CA LYS A 73 15.89 3.71 -14.10
C LYS A 73 14.54 3.44 -13.41
N SER A 74 13.48 4.14 -13.80
CA SER A 74 12.19 4.03 -13.11
C SER A 74 11.54 2.67 -13.32
N PHE A 75 11.72 2.03 -14.49
CA PHE A 75 11.24 0.68 -14.72
C PHE A 75 11.92 -0.31 -13.77
N ASP A 76 13.27 -0.30 -13.70
CA ASP A 76 14.03 -1.17 -12.79
C ASP A 76 13.59 -0.97 -11.33
N ALA A 77 13.46 0.28 -10.88
CA ALA A 77 12.98 0.59 -9.53
C ALA A 77 11.56 0.07 -9.27
N ALA A 78 10.65 0.22 -10.24
CA ALA A 78 9.27 -0.27 -10.13
C ALA A 78 9.20 -1.81 -10.10
N THR A 79 10.05 -2.50 -10.87
CA THR A 79 10.12 -3.97 -10.85
C THR A 79 10.66 -4.51 -9.52
N LEU A 80 11.58 -3.80 -8.88
CA LEU A 80 12.04 -4.11 -7.52
C LEU A 80 10.95 -3.84 -6.47
N ALA A 81 10.20 -2.73 -6.62
CA ALA A 81 9.08 -2.41 -5.73
C ALA A 81 7.99 -3.50 -5.75
N ALA A 82 7.57 -3.93 -6.95
CA ALA A 82 6.63 -5.02 -7.10
C ALA A 82 7.21 -6.37 -6.62
N GLY A 83 8.48 -6.65 -6.95
CA GLY A 83 9.13 -7.91 -6.60
C GLY A 83 9.34 -8.12 -5.11
N ALA A 84 9.48 -7.04 -4.32
CA ALA A 84 9.55 -7.10 -2.86
C ALA A 84 8.28 -7.76 -2.25
N GLY A 85 7.11 -7.49 -2.82
CA GLY A 85 5.85 -8.13 -2.41
C GLY A 85 5.82 -9.63 -2.69
N LEU A 86 6.39 -10.03 -3.84
CA LEU A 86 6.46 -11.43 -4.23
C LEU A 86 7.44 -12.22 -3.36
N GLU A 87 8.62 -11.64 -3.08
CA GLU A 87 9.58 -12.25 -2.15
C GLU A 87 8.99 -12.39 -0.74
N ALA A 88 8.33 -11.36 -0.22
CA ALA A 88 7.65 -11.44 1.07
C ALA A 88 6.55 -12.50 1.08
N SER A 89 5.80 -12.62 -0.01
CA SER A 89 4.76 -13.65 -0.16
C SER A 89 5.36 -15.04 -0.05
N ASP A 90 6.41 -15.35 -0.82
CA ASP A 90 7.03 -16.68 -0.79
C ASP A 90 7.53 -17.03 0.62
N ARG A 91 8.23 -16.11 1.29
CA ARG A 91 8.75 -16.33 2.65
C ARG A 91 7.66 -16.52 3.69
N ILE A 92 6.52 -15.85 3.55
CA ILE A 92 5.36 -16.02 4.43
C ILE A 92 4.71 -17.38 4.21
N LEU A 93 4.51 -17.78 2.95
CA LEU A 93 3.90 -19.06 2.61
C LEU A 93 4.78 -20.26 2.99
N ASP A 94 6.10 -20.08 2.93
CA ASP A 94 7.08 -21.06 3.41
C ASP A 94 7.20 -21.10 4.95
N GLY A 95 6.53 -20.19 5.66
CA GLY A 95 6.55 -20.10 7.12
C GLY A 95 7.87 -19.58 7.70
N GLU A 96 8.69 -18.89 6.89
CA GLU A 96 9.96 -18.35 7.36
C GLU A 96 9.81 -16.97 8.04
N LEU A 97 8.71 -16.27 7.81
CA LEU A 97 8.37 -15.02 8.49
C LEU A 97 6.87 -14.85 8.57
N ASP A 98 6.40 -14.20 9.64
CA ASP A 98 4.98 -13.92 9.81
C ASP A 98 4.59 -12.60 9.13
N ARG A 99 5.51 -11.61 9.15
CA ARG A 99 5.20 -10.24 8.73
C ARG A 99 6.34 -9.58 7.99
N ALA A 100 6.00 -8.75 7.00
CA ALA A 100 6.96 -7.96 6.23
C ALA A 100 6.54 -6.49 6.13
N LEU A 101 7.52 -5.59 6.31
CA LEU A 101 7.40 -4.17 5.98
C LEU A 101 8.27 -3.87 4.77
N LEU A 102 7.65 -3.42 3.68
CA LEU A 102 8.27 -3.19 2.40
C LEU A 102 8.43 -1.69 2.16
N LEU A 103 9.66 -1.19 2.39
CA LEU A 103 10.03 0.21 2.16
C LEU A 103 10.28 0.47 0.67
N VAL A 104 9.25 0.26 -0.14
CA VAL A 104 9.31 0.32 -1.60
C VAL A 104 9.14 1.75 -2.13
N ARG A 105 9.71 2.00 -3.30
CA ARG A 105 9.54 3.23 -4.06
C ARG A 105 9.87 2.96 -5.52
N PRO A 106 8.97 3.22 -6.49
CA PRO A 106 7.73 4.03 -6.39
C PRO A 106 6.56 3.36 -5.64
N PRO A 107 5.55 4.14 -5.18
CA PRO A 107 4.29 3.63 -4.63
C PRO A 107 3.42 2.96 -5.72
N GLY A 108 2.27 2.40 -5.35
CA GLY A 108 1.44 1.58 -6.23
C GLY A 108 -0.06 1.81 -6.26
N HIS A 109 -0.71 2.15 -5.15
CA HIS A 109 -2.18 2.00 -5.00
C HIS A 109 -3.07 2.79 -5.98
N HIS A 110 -2.55 3.81 -6.67
CA HIS A 110 -3.28 4.58 -7.68
C HIS A 110 -3.20 4.01 -9.11
N SER A 111 -2.20 3.17 -9.41
CA SER A 111 -1.98 2.67 -10.78
C SER A 111 -3.11 1.73 -11.19
N LEU A 112 -3.81 2.09 -12.27
CA LEU A 112 -4.79 1.22 -12.90
C LEU A 112 -4.10 0.18 -13.78
N GLY A 113 -4.84 -0.85 -14.20
CA GLY A 113 -4.30 -1.93 -15.05
C GLY A 113 -3.73 -1.48 -16.39
N ASP A 114 -4.08 -0.29 -16.88
CA ASP A 114 -3.64 0.24 -18.18
C ASP A 114 -2.95 1.62 -18.13
N ARG A 115 -2.82 2.22 -16.94
CA ARG A 115 -2.20 3.55 -16.81
C ARG A 115 -1.57 3.81 -15.43
N ALA A 116 -0.53 4.64 -15.47
CA ALA A 116 0.07 5.27 -14.29
C ALA A 116 -0.78 6.46 -13.85
N MET A 117 -0.75 6.75 -12.55
CA MET A 117 -1.24 7.99 -11.96
C MET A 117 -0.82 8.07 -10.50
N GLY A 118 -0.82 9.26 -9.91
CA GLY A 118 -0.60 9.46 -8.47
C GLY A 118 0.78 8.96 -8.05
N PHE A 119 1.79 9.24 -8.88
CA PHE A 119 3.18 8.77 -8.72
C PHE A 119 3.38 7.25 -8.90
N CYS A 120 2.31 6.49 -9.11
CA CYS A 120 2.32 5.03 -9.15
C CYS A 120 2.53 4.53 -10.58
N LEU A 121 3.58 3.72 -10.79
CA LEU A 121 3.86 3.09 -12.08
C LEU A 121 3.15 1.75 -12.22
N PHE A 122 3.26 0.93 -11.17
CA PHE A 122 2.62 -0.37 -11.08
C PHE A 122 1.99 -0.49 -9.71
N ASN A 123 0.80 -1.06 -9.65
CA ASN A 123 0.13 -1.37 -8.41
C ASN A 123 0.79 -2.56 -7.68
N ASN A 124 1.76 -2.23 -6.81
CA ASN A 124 2.58 -3.21 -6.09
C ASN A 124 1.72 -4.18 -5.26
N ILE A 125 0.76 -3.66 -4.50
CA ILE A 125 -0.08 -4.46 -3.61
C ILE A 125 -1.07 -5.34 -4.38
N ALA A 126 -1.61 -4.85 -5.50
CA ALA A 126 -2.51 -5.65 -6.33
C ALA A 126 -1.75 -6.77 -7.07
N ILE A 127 -0.53 -6.51 -7.55
CA ILE A 127 0.36 -7.57 -8.09
C ILE A 127 0.62 -8.64 -7.03
N CYS A 128 0.93 -8.23 -5.80
CA CYS A 128 1.14 -9.14 -4.68
C CYS A 128 -0.12 -9.98 -4.38
N ALA A 129 -1.30 -9.36 -4.29
CA ALA A 129 -2.56 -10.06 -4.05
C ALA A 129 -2.88 -11.07 -5.16
N ARG A 130 -2.72 -10.68 -6.44
CA ARG A 130 -2.92 -11.59 -7.58
C ARG A 130 -1.92 -12.75 -7.58
N TYR A 131 -0.68 -12.51 -7.16
CA TYR A 131 0.32 -13.55 -6.98
C TYR A 131 -0.08 -14.53 -5.86
N LEU A 132 -0.48 -14.03 -4.70
CA LEU A 132 -0.96 -14.84 -3.58
C LEU A 132 -2.22 -15.66 -3.94
N ARG A 133 -3.16 -15.11 -4.73
CA ARG A 133 -4.28 -15.88 -5.30
C ARG A 133 -3.77 -17.07 -6.14
N LYS A 134 -2.76 -16.86 -6.99
CA LYS A 134 -2.14 -17.95 -7.76
C LYS A 134 -1.42 -18.99 -6.89
N GLN A 135 -0.96 -18.60 -5.70
CA GLN A 135 -0.41 -19.52 -4.71
C GLN A 135 -1.49 -20.22 -3.86
N GLY A 136 -2.78 -19.97 -4.13
CA GLY A 136 -3.90 -20.70 -3.55
C GLY A 136 -4.57 -20.06 -2.33
N LEU A 137 -4.21 -18.81 -1.96
CA LEU A 137 -4.97 -18.08 -0.94
C LEU A 137 -6.29 -17.63 -1.53
N GLU A 138 -7.41 -17.88 -0.87
CA GLU A 138 -8.77 -17.61 -1.31
C GLU A 138 -9.39 -16.35 -0.70
N ARG A 139 -8.86 -15.86 0.42
CA ARG A 139 -9.36 -14.65 1.10
C ARG A 139 -8.22 -13.70 1.45
N ILE A 140 -8.05 -12.65 0.66
CA ILE A 140 -7.00 -11.64 0.86
C ILE A 140 -7.67 -10.33 1.28
N ALA A 141 -7.31 -9.78 2.44
CA ALA A 141 -7.75 -8.44 2.80
C ALA A 141 -6.68 -7.42 2.41
N ILE A 142 -7.08 -6.35 1.75
CA ILE A 142 -6.24 -5.17 1.50
C ILE A 142 -6.83 -4.01 2.28
N LEU A 143 -6.08 -3.52 3.28
CA LEU A 143 -6.42 -2.32 4.03
C LEU A 143 -5.51 -1.17 3.58
N ASP A 144 -6.12 -0.17 2.98
CA ASP A 144 -5.47 1.06 2.54
C ASP A 144 -5.79 2.20 3.52
N TRP A 145 -4.77 2.68 4.22
CA TRP A 145 -4.89 3.85 5.09
C TRP A 145 -4.08 5.05 4.59
N ASP A 146 -3.52 4.97 3.37
CA ASP A 146 -3.04 6.16 2.68
C ASP A 146 -4.17 7.18 2.59
N VAL A 147 -3.84 8.45 2.76
CA VAL A 147 -4.86 9.50 2.85
C VAL A 147 -5.61 9.69 1.53
N HIS A 148 -5.05 9.25 0.41
CA HIS A 148 -5.67 9.28 -0.89
C HIS A 148 -6.39 7.98 -1.20
N HIS A 149 -7.46 8.05 -1.99
CA HIS A 149 -8.20 6.84 -2.33
C HIS A 149 -7.33 5.91 -3.19
N GLY A 150 -7.13 4.66 -2.75
CA GLY A 150 -6.46 3.58 -3.49
C GLY A 150 -7.23 3.07 -4.71
N ASN A 151 -7.60 3.99 -5.61
CA ASN A 151 -8.47 3.75 -6.75
C ASN A 151 -7.95 2.70 -7.74
N GLY A 152 -6.63 2.52 -7.83
CA GLY A 152 -6.02 1.48 -8.65
C GLY A 152 -6.24 0.11 -8.06
N THR A 153 -6.13 0.00 -6.73
CA THR A 153 -6.37 -1.24 -6.00
C THR A 153 -7.86 -1.58 -6.03
N GLU A 154 -8.74 -0.60 -5.77
CA GLU A 154 -10.19 -0.78 -5.92
C GLU A 154 -10.54 -1.33 -7.31
N ALA A 155 -10.12 -0.64 -8.36
CA ALA A 155 -10.43 -1.03 -9.73
C ALA A 155 -9.88 -2.42 -10.09
N SER A 156 -8.77 -2.83 -9.47
CA SER A 156 -8.15 -4.14 -9.72
C SER A 156 -8.99 -5.30 -9.16
N PHE A 157 -9.87 -5.06 -8.18
CA PHE A 157 -10.63 -6.10 -7.48
C PHE A 157 -12.12 -5.81 -7.37
N TYR A 158 -12.63 -4.80 -8.10
CA TYR A 158 -14.00 -4.32 -7.95
C TYR A 158 -15.08 -5.37 -8.22
N ASP A 159 -14.76 -6.41 -8.99
CA ASP A 159 -15.62 -7.55 -9.30
C ASP A 159 -15.18 -8.87 -8.63
N ASP A 160 -14.18 -8.84 -7.73
CA ASP A 160 -13.53 -10.02 -7.17
C ASP A 160 -13.94 -10.29 -5.70
N PRO A 161 -14.72 -11.36 -5.41
CA PRO A 161 -15.13 -11.69 -4.04
C PRO A 161 -14.00 -12.25 -3.16
N HIS A 162 -12.85 -12.59 -3.75
CA HIS A 162 -11.73 -13.18 -3.02
C HIS A 162 -10.82 -12.12 -2.39
N VAL A 163 -11.02 -10.85 -2.73
CA VAL A 163 -10.24 -9.74 -2.22
C VAL A 163 -11.16 -8.71 -1.59
N LEU A 164 -11.07 -8.57 -0.27
CA LEU A 164 -11.72 -7.48 0.45
C LEU A 164 -10.82 -6.24 0.38
N PHE A 165 -11.23 -5.22 -0.35
CA PHE A 165 -10.57 -3.92 -0.37
C PHE A 165 -11.25 -2.96 0.60
N ILE A 166 -10.49 -2.35 1.50
CA ILE A 166 -10.95 -1.33 2.43
C ILE A 166 -10.05 -0.11 2.29
N SER A 167 -10.62 1.09 2.15
CA SER A 167 -9.85 2.32 2.09
C SER A 167 -10.43 3.39 3.03
N THR A 168 -9.59 3.96 3.88
CA THR A 168 -9.87 5.24 4.56
C THR A 168 -9.14 6.35 3.84
N HIS A 169 -9.84 7.35 3.34
CA HIS A 169 -9.21 8.41 2.55
C HIS A 169 -9.97 9.72 2.68
N GLN A 170 -9.28 10.84 2.46
CA GLN A 170 -9.92 12.14 2.39
C GLN A 170 -10.80 12.21 1.13
N TYR A 171 -12.07 12.56 1.29
CA TYR A 171 -13.03 12.61 0.18
C TYR A 171 -13.84 13.91 0.18
N PRO A 172 -14.14 14.51 -0.99
CA PRO A 172 -13.74 14.12 -2.35
C PRO A 172 -12.41 14.78 -2.76
N PHE A 173 -11.28 14.12 -2.46
CA PHE A 173 -9.94 14.69 -2.70
C PHE A 173 -9.27 14.07 -3.92
N TYR A 174 -8.16 13.34 -3.77
CA TYR A 174 -7.50 12.67 -4.87
C TYR A 174 -7.98 11.20 -4.98
N PRO A 175 -8.36 10.72 -6.18
CA PRO A 175 -8.53 11.45 -7.44
C PRO A 175 -9.97 11.94 -7.68
N GLY A 176 -10.79 12.01 -6.62
CA GLY A 176 -12.23 12.32 -6.70
C GLY A 176 -13.13 11.07 -6.82
N THR A 177 -12.59 9.90 -6.48
CA THR A 177 -13.29 8.60 -6.40
C THR A 177 -13.30 8.11 -4.94
N GLY A 178 -13.91 6.95 -4.67
CA GLY A 178 -13.97 6.37 -3.32
C GLY A 178 -15.23 6.78 -2.56
N ALA A 179 -16.36 6.95 -3.24
CA ALA A 179 -17.60 7.25 -2.54
C ALA A 179 -18.02 6.05 -1.68
N ALA A 180 -18.64 6.30 -0.53
CA ALA A 180 -19.14 5.22 0.34
C ALA A 180 -20.16 4.29 -0.34
N ALA A 181 -20.80 4.73 -1.42
CA ALA A 181 -21.73 3.92 -2.21
C ALA A 181 -21.03 2.97 -3.19
N ASP A 182 -19.74 3.20 -3.48
CA ASP A 182 -18.94 2.35 -4.35
C ASP A 182 -18.54 1.10 -3.55
N THR A 183 -19.24 -0.01 -3.78
CA THR A 183 -19.19 -1.22 -2.93
C THR A 183 -18.82 -2.49 -3.69
N GLY A 184 -18.34 -2.36 -4.93
CA GLY A 184 -18.06 -3.47 -5.84
C GLY A 184 -19.21 -3.75 -6.80
N VAL A 185 -19.00 -4.68 -7.73
CA VAL A 185 -19.98 -5.08 -8.74
C VAL A 185 -19.99 -6.58 -8.96
N GLY A 186 -21.11 -7.11 -9.42
CA GLY A 186 -21.23 -8.53 -9.79
C GLY A 186 -20.89 -9.43 -8.61
N ALA A 187 -19.89 -10.30 -8.76
CA ALA A 187 -19.47 -11.18 -7.67
C ALA A 187 -18.74 -10.42 -6.54
N GLY A 188 -18.10 -9.28 -6.84
CA GLY A 188 -17.39 -8.45 -5.87
C GLY A 188 -18.27 -7.48 -5.07
N GLU A 189 -19.59 -7.46 -5.29
CA GLU A 189 -20.50 -6.61 -4.52
C GLU A 189 -20.41 -6.94 -3.02
N GLY A 190 -20.15 -5.91 -2.20
CA GLY A 190 -19.90 -6.02 -0.76
C GLY A 190 -18.43 -6.25 -0.38
N PHE A 191 -17.51 -6.45 -1.33
CA PHE A 191 -16.08 -6.66 -1.08
C PHE A 191 -15.22 -5.41 -1.28
N THR A 192 -15.85 -4.26 -1.52
CA THR A 192 -15.23 -2.94 -1.40
C THR A 192 -15.90 -2.16 -0.26
N LEU A 193 -15.07 -1.65 0.67
CA LEU A 193 -15.52 -0.77 1.75
C LEU A 193 -14.73 0.54 1.70
N ASN A 194 -15.33 1.56 1.09
CA ASN A 194 -14.83 2.92 1.16
C ASN A 194 -15.32 3.63 2.42
N VAL A 195 -14.37 4.23 3.13
CA VAL A 195 -14.60 5.00 4.35
C VAL A 195 -14.14 6.44 4.10
N PRO A 196 -14.96 7.25 3.41
CA PRO A 196 -14.60 8.62 3.08
C PRO A 196 -14.53 9.50 4.35
N MET A 197 -13.40 10.16 4.52
CA MET A 197 -13.10 11.04 5.64
C MET A 197 -13.14 12.50 5.19
N GLN A 198 -13.73 13.35 6.02
CA GLN A 198 -13.75 14.79 5.75
C GLN A 198 -12.38 15.41 6.02
N ALA A 199 -12.04 16.47 5.28
CA ALA A 199 -10.92 17.32 5.63
C ALA A 199 -11.05 17.80 7.08
N GLY A 200 -9.95 17.74 7.82
CA GLY A 200 -9.88 18.06 9.24
C GLY A 200 -10.13 16.88 10.17
N ALA A 201 -10.55 15.71 9.67
CA ALA A 201 -10.75 14.53 10.50
C ALA A 201 -9.47 14.14 11.24
N ASP A 202 -9.65 13.69 12.48
CA ASP A 202 -8.58 13.47 13.45
C ASP A 202 -8.45 11.99 13.85
N THR A 203 -7.46 11.70 14.70
CA THR A 203 -7.23 10.35 15.25
C THR A 203 -8.49 9.74 15.86
N ALA A 204 -9.31 10.50 16.59
CA ALA A 204 -10.51 9.97 17.22
C ALA A 204 -11.55 9.53 16.17
N THR A 205 -11.72 10.31 15.11
CA THR A 205 -12.63 10.01 14.00
C THR A 205 -12.19 8.75 13.25
N TYR A 206 -10.89 8.63 12.95
CA TYR A 206 -10.35 7.44 12.31
C TYR A 206 -10.46 6.19 13.21
N LYS A 207 -10.12 6.29 14.50
CA LYS A 207 -10.28 5.17 15.45
C LYS A 207 -11.71 4.65 15.50
N LYS A 208 -12.69 5.57 15.54
CA LYS A 208 -14.11 5.20 15.50
C LYS A 208 -14.47 4.47 14.21
N ALA A 209 -13.98 4.91 13.06
CA ALA A 209 -14.22 4.23 11.79
C ALA A 209 -13.60 2.82 11.76
N PHE A 210 -12.39 2.67 12.31
CA PHE A 210 -11.75 1.38 12.47
C PHE A 210 -12.59 0.43 13.34
N GLU A 211 -12.99 0.87 14.54
CA GLU A 211 -13.72 0.05 15.50
C GLU A 211 -15.13 -0.32 15.03
N SER A 212 -15.81 0.59 14.34
CA SER A 212 -17.22 0.41 13.95
C SER A 212 -17.43 -0.22 12.58
N LEU A 213 -16.46 -0.08 11.65
CA LEU A 213 -16.61 -0.54 10.26
C LEU A 213 -15.51 -1.53 9.87
N ILE A 214 -14.24 -1.12 9.99
CA ILE A 214 -13.11 -1.84 9.39
C ILE A 214 -12.81 -3.15 10.12
N ILE A 215 -12.62 -3.10 11.44
CA ILE A 215 -12.29 -4.29 12.24
C ILE A 215 -13.44 -5.31 12.22
N PRO A 216 -14.73 -4.93 12.34
CA PRO A 216 -15.83 -5.86 12.12
C PRO A 216 -15.79 -6.51 10.74
N ARG A 217 -15.60 -5.70 9.67
CA ARG A 217 -15.58 -6.21 8.29
C ARG A 217 -14.42 -7.18 8.02
N LEU A 218 -13.23 -6.88 8.55
CA LEU A 218 -12.08 -7.77 8.47
C LEU A 218 -12.33 -9.09 9.22
N ASN A 219 -12.92 -9.04 10.42
CA ASN A 219 -13.25 -10.25 11.18
C ASN A 219 -14.31 -11.10 10.48
N GLU A 220 -15.32 -10.49 9.88
CA GLU A 220 -16.35 -11.19 9.10
C GLU A 220 -15.75 -11.88 7.87
N PHE A 221 -14.82 -11.22 7.19
CA PHE A 221 -14.17 -11.77 6.01
C PHE A 221 -13.19 -12.91 6.33
N ALA A 222 -12.67 -12.97 7.56
CA ALA A 222 -11.72 -13.99 8.02
C ALA A 222 -10.57 -14.22 7.02
N PRO A 223 -9.73 -13.19 6.77
CA PRO A 223 -8.69 -13.24 5.76
C PRO A 223 -7.65 -14.32 6.06
N GLU A 224 -7.02 -14.83 5.01
CA GLU A 224 -5.87 -15.74 5.08
C GLU A 224 -4.54 -14.98 5.04
N ILE A 225 -4.57 -13.69 4.72
CA ILE A 225 -3.47 -12.74 4.83
C ILE A 225 -4.06 -11.31 4.79
N ILE A 226 -3.41 -10.38 5.48
CA ILE A 226 -3.71 -8.95 5.38
C ILE A 226 -2.57 -8.24 4.67
N LEU A 227 -2.88 -7.53 3.60
CA LEU A 227 -1.97 -6.62 2.93
C LEU A 227 -2.34 -5.19 3.34
N ILE A 228 -1.34 -4.35 3.61
CA ILE A 228 -1.55 -2.96 4.03
C ILE A 228 -0.94 -2.04 2.97
N SER A 229 -1.75 -1.15 2.40
CA SER A 229 -1.26 0.03 1.70
C SER A 229 -0.99 1.10 2.77
N ALA A 230 0.26 1.17 3.21
CA ALA A 230 0.69 1.97 4.34
C ALA A 230 1.24 3.32 3.88
N GLY A 231 0.31 4.24 3.60
CA GLY A 231 0.62 5.67 3.48
C GLY A 231 0.66 6.35 4.85
N PHE A 232 1.53 7.34 5.01
CA PHE A 232 1.65 8.12 6.25
C PHE A 232 1.34 9.61 6.04
N ASP A 233 0.70 9.94 4.93
CA ASP A 233 0.27 11.28 4.52
C ASP A 233 -1.05 11.74 5.14
N GLY A 234 -1.72 10.88 5.92
CA GLY A 234 -2.78 11.32 6.83
C GLY A 234 -2.25 12.04 8.07
N HIS A 235 -0.92 12.04 8.30
CA HIS A 235 -0.31 12.70 9.44
C HIS A 235 -0.51 14.23 9.35
N GLN A 236 -0.81 14.89 10.47
CA GLN A 236 -1.09 16.34 10.56
C GLN A 236 0.03 17.28 10.06
N ARG A 237 1.19 16.74 9.72
CA ARG A 237 2.35 17.49 9.21
C ARG A 237 2.49 17.36 7.70
N ASP A 238 1.75 16.44 7.10
CA ASP A 238 1.88 16.13 5.69
C ASP A 238 1.39 17.31 4.84
N PRO A 239 2.13 17.72 3.80
CA PRO A 239 1.74 18.84 2.96
C PRO A 239 0.66 18.49 1.92
N LEU A 240 0.35 17.22 1.69
CA LEU A 240 -0.50 16.79 0.57
C LEU A 240 -1.94 16.47 0.94
N ALA A 241 -2.32 16.53 2.22
CA ALA A 241 -3.71 16.36 2.65
C ALA A 241 -4.08 17.31 3.81
N MET A 242 -5.33 17.23 4.26
CA MET A 242 -5.89 18.07 5.33
C MET A 242 -6.39 17.21 6.50
N ILE A 243 -5.81 16.03 6.69
CA ILE A 243 -6.14 15.10 7.78
C ILE A 243 -5.17 15.32 8.95
N ASN A 244 -5.65 15.13 10.18
CA ASN A 244 -4.93 15.46 11.40
C ASN A 244 -4.62 14.20 12.24
N LEU A 245 -3.95 13.21 11.66
CA LEU A 245 -3.47 12.05 12.41
C LEU A 245 -2.14 12.34 13.10
N ASP A 246 -1.93 11.70 14.25
CA ASP A 246 -0.64 11.64 14.94
C ASP A 246 0.04 10.28 14.75
N THR A 247 1.33 10.19 15.07
CA THR A 247 2.09 8.94 15.03
C THR A 247 1.43 7.80 15.81
N GLU A 248 0.80 8.11 16.95
CA GLU A 248 0.11 7.15 17.82
C GLU A 248 -1.11 6.51 17.16
N PHE A 249 -1.75 7.19 16.19
CA PHE A 249 -2.78 6.56 15.37
C PHE A 249 -2.22 5.37 14.60
N PHE A 250 -1.07 5.53 13.93
CA PHE A 250 -0.49 4.46 13.11
C PHE A 250 -0.04 3.27 13.98
N VAL A 251 0.49 3.52 15.19
CA VAL A 251 0.74 2.47 16.18
C VAL A 251 -0.54 1.72 16.52
N TRP A 252 -1.58 2.45 16.92
CA TRP A 252 -2.86 1.85 17.31
C TRP A 252 -3.51 1.06 16.16
N ALA A 253 -3.52 1.61 14.94
CA ALA A 253 -4.09 0.95 13.76
C ALA A 253 -3.33 -0.35 13.45
N THR A 254 -2.00 -0.33 13.56
CA THR A 254 -1.16 -1.52 13.38
C THR A 254 -1.48 -2.60 14.41
N GLN A 255 -1.66 -2.22 15.68
CA GLN A 255 -2.06 -3.16 16.73
C GLN A 255 -3.41 -3.82 16.41
N LYS A 256 -4.40 -3.03 15.96
CA LYS A 256 -5.71 -3.57 15.59
C LYS A 256 -5.65 -4.52 14.41
N VAL A 257 -4.85 -4.22 13.39
CA VAL A 257 -4.67 -5.12 12.26
C VAL A 257 -3.92 -6.40 12.67
N ARG A 258 -2.93 -6.30 13.56
CA ARG A 258 -2.26 -7.47 14.15
C ARG A 258 -3.22 -8.38 14.91
N GLU A 259 -4.07 -7.83 15.76
CA GLU A 259 -5.08 -8.59 16.51
C GLU A 259 -5.97 -9.43 15.57
N VAL A 260 -6.40 -8.84 14.45
CA VAL A 260 -7.16 -9.55 13.40
C VAL A 260 -6.29 -10.62 12.73
N ALA A 261 -5.06 -10.26 12.35
CA ALA A 261 -4.17 -11.18 11.66
C ALA A 261 -3.84 -12.42 12.51
N ASP A 262 -3.56 -12.22 13.79
CA ASP A 262 -3.27 -13.28 14.75
C ASP A 262 -4.50 -14.20 14.94
N SER A 263 -5.72 -13.64 14.81
CA SER A 263 -6.97 -14.39 14.94
C SER A 263 -7.34 -15.21 13.70
N HIS A 264 -7.08 -14.71 12.49
CA HIS A 264 -7.60 -15.30 11.24
C HIS A 264 -6.52 -15.86 10.30
N CYS A 265 -5.33 -15.27 10.28
CA CYS A 265 -4.28 -15.60 9.32
C CYS A 265 -2.93 -15.93 9.94
N GLN A 266 -2.89 -16.41 11.18
CA GLN A 266 -1.64 -16.81 11.86
C GLN A 266 -0.61 -15.65 11.88
N GLY A 267 -1.09 -14.42 12.03
CA GLY A 267 -0.27 -13.23 12.07
C GLY A 267 0.25 -12.73 10.72
N ARG A 268 -0.15 -13.35 9.59
CA ARG A 268 0.34 -13.02 8.25
C ARG A 268 -0.02 -11.60 7.79
N ILE A 269 0.98 -10.73 7.68
CA ILE A 269 0.84 -9.34 7.21
C ILE A 269 1.96 -8.97 6.23
N ILE A 270 1.62 -8.32 5.10
CA ILE A 270 2.60 -7.61 4.27
C ILE A 270 2.18 -6.14 4.16
N SER A 271 3.03 -5.24 4.65
CA SER A 271 2.81 -3.80 4.60
C SER A 271 3.67 -3.15 3.53
N PHE A 272 3.05 -2.40 2.61
CA PHE A 272 3.70 -1.70 1.52
C PHE A 272 3.73 -0.21 1.82
N LEU A 273 4.91 0.41 1.78
CA LEU A 273 5.00 1.87 1.85
C LEU A 273 4.34 2.51 0.62
N GLU A 274 3.37 3.39 0.85
CA GLU A 274 2.71 4.22 -0.18
C GLU A 274 3.14 5.70 -0.03
N GLY A 275 2.22 6.60 0.30
CA GLY A 275 2.43 8.04 0.49
C GLY A 275 3.03 8.44 1.85
N GLY A 276 3.08 9.75 2.10
CA GLY A 276 3.72 10.38 3.26
C GLY A 276 4.95 11.20 2.86
N TYR A 277 4.87 12.52 2.99
CA TYR A 277 5.72 13.50 2.30
C TYR A 277 6.35 14.54 3.23
N ASP A 278 5.96 14.63 4.51
CA ASP A 278 6.81 15.21 5.57
C ASP A 278 7.85 14.16 6.02
N LEU A 279 9.14 14.44 5.77
CA LEU A 279 10.21 13.46 5.99
C LEU A 279 10.36 13.01 7.45
N GLN A 280 10.08 13.90 8.41
CA GLN A 280 10.23 13.57 9.83
C GLN A 280 9.03 12.76 10.31
N ALA A 281 7.82 13.24 10.04
CA ALA A 281 6.59 12.53 10.38
C ALA A 281 6.53 11.14 9.74
N LEU A 282 6.95 11.04 8.47
CA LEU A 282 7.07 9.77 7.77
C LEU A 282 8.05 8.82 8.49
N ALA A 283 9.26 9.28 8.78
CA ALA A 283 10.28 8.44 9.40
C ALA A 283 9.87 7.99 10.82
N GLU A 284 9.27 8.88 11.61
CA GLU A 284 8.72 8.57 12.94
C GLU A 284 7.57 7.56 12.85
N SER A 285 6.62 7.77 11.94
CA SER A 285 5.44 6.90 11.79
C SER A 285 5.80 5.53 11.23
N VAL A 286 6.67 5.44 10.24
CA VAL A 286 7.16 4.16 9.71
C VAL A 286 7.95 3.39 10.77
N CYS A 287 8.78 4.08 11.55
CA CYS A 287 9.54 3.45 12.63
C CYS A 287 8.61 2.87 13.71
N ALA A 288 7.60 3.64 14.12
CA ALA A 288 6.62 3.19 15.10
C ALA A 288 5.74 2.04 14.56
N HIS A 289 5.34 2.10 13.29
CA HIS A 289 4.66 1.00 12.60
C HIS A 289 5.52 -0.28 12.56
N ALA A 290 6.81 -0.15 12.21
CA ALA A 290 7.75 -1.26 12.16
C ALA A 290 7.95 -1.93 13.53
N GLU A 291 8.15 -1.13 14.59
CA GLU A 291 8.25 -1.64 15.96
C GLU A 291 6.97 -2.35 16.38
N THR A 292 5.82 -1.79 16.00
CA THR A 292 4.51 -2.37 16.29
C THR A 292 4.21 -3.60 15.43
N LEU A 293 4.94 -3.89 14.36
CA LEU A 293 4.77 -5.12 13.58
C LEU A 293 5.51 -6.32 14.17
N ILE A 294 6.48 -6.10 15.05
CA ILE A 294 7.23 -7.15 15.77
C ILE A 294 6.32 -7.74 16.86
#